data_AF-A0A7K1DIR1-F1
#
_entry.id   AF-A0A7K1DIR1-F1
#
_cell.length_a   1.000
_cell.length_b   1.000
_cell.length_c   1.000
_cell.angle_alpha   90.00
_cell.angle_beta   90.00
_cell.angle_gamma   90.00
#
_symmetry.space_group_name_H-M   'P 1'
#
loop_
_entity.id
_entity.type
_entity.pdbx_description
1 polymer ?
#
loop_
_entity_poly.entity_id
_entity_poly.type
_entity_poly.pdbx_seq_one_letter_code
_entity_poly.pdbx_strand_id
1 'polypeptide(L)'
;MRGWARVRCRCLGDRGFTLTELVIAMVVLGVLASIAIPSFLGSRNNSYDKEAQSSIENVMRAAKFHYQSQGDFSDASSAQCGDSTALAADLQKIEPGVEVVASSVSSTNSRIVSVQAVQTWDSTGGLLGCQGFYAVAFSSSGSCWAARIILEGKYLASASASPVVVNAQLNTSNSAIATWSALAVNGNAFGVLKPQTSAASGDNTNGVVAIKNACKAKTQSTGSATTSSNYIAPSQFYTSWRDTTAGGIASSSSSSSSSSATYAAGDPGPGGGIVFYVATADFTSTGSDCATACRYLEVTTTEQSTSSPWATTAAVCYAAGSDSGTSNCQLNSIYPNSAGQAASRTAAEEIGMGMANTNQIYARLTTAGGVATGSYAAGIAWAYSNNGKTDWYLPSRSENIQLCKFVRGLDWVSDATPCNSGSLIRTTARGFFLSGNYYSSTEGGIDSAYNLYTPSGGGEGNGYKSNNHNVRAVRAFG
;
A
#
# COMPACT_ATOMS: atom_id res chain seq x y z
N MET A 1 61.59 -34.88 -18.38
CA MET A 1 60.49 -33.94 -18.02
C MET A 1 59.21 -34.76 -18.04
N ARG A 2 58.45 -34.97 -16.96
CA ARG A 2 57.80 -34.01 -16.07
C ARG A 2 57.55 -34.67 -14.71
N GLY A 3 57.90 -33.98 -13.62
CA GLY A 3 57.72 -34.46 -12.25
C GLY A 3 56.27 -34.36 -11.78
N TRP A 4 55.83 -35.38 -11.06
CA TRP A 4 54.55 -35.40 -10.35
C TRP A 4 54.63 -34.53 -9.09
N ALA A 5 53.78 -33.50 -9.03
CA ALA A 5 53.60 -32.68 -7.84
C ALA A 5 52.79 -33.46 -6.78
N ARG A 6 53.42 -33.69 -5.63
CA ARG A 6 52.85 -34.40 -4.48
C ARG A 6 52.02 -33.39 -3.66
N VAL A 7 50.69 -33.51 -3.67
CA VAL A 7 49.80 -32.75 -2.78
C VAL A 7 50.06 -33.21 -1.34
N ARG A 8 50.58 -32.31 -0.50
CA ARG A 8 50.73 -32.54 0.94
C ARG A 8 49.36 -32.38 1.60
N CYS A 9 48.75 -33.49 2.02
CA CYS A 9 47.71 -33.45 3.04
C CYS A 9 48.37 -33.05 4.37
N ARG A 10 47.96 -31.91 4.92
CA ARG A 10 48.49 -31.37 6.17
C ARG A 10 47.53 -31.81 7.26
N CYS A 11 47.89 -32.84 8.02
CA CYS A 11 47.19 -33.20 9.25
C CYS A 11 47.29 -32.00 10.20
N LEU A 12 46.21 -31.22 10.34
CA LEU A 12 46.10 -30.28 11.45
C LEU A 12 46.03 -31.12 12.73
N GLY A 13 47.04 -30.98 13.59
CA GLY A 13 47.08 -31.69 14.86
C GLY A 13 45.86 -31.37 15.73
N ASP A 14 45.39 -32.39 16.44
CA ASP A 14 44.34 -32.32 17.46
C ASP A 14 44.74 -31.36 18.60
N ARG A 15 44.54 -30.06 18.36
CA ARG A 15 44.55 -29.04 19.39
C ARG A 15 43.13 -28.94 19.93
N GLY A 16 42.94 -29.35 21.19
CA GLY A 16 41.66 -29.19 21.87
C GLY A 16 41.20 -27.73 21.86
N PHE A 17 39.91 -27.51 21.61
CA PHE A 17 39.30 -26.17 21.58
C PHE A 17 39.57 -25.43 22.89
N THR A 18 40.01 -24.18 22.78
CA THR A 18 40.17 -23.32 23.95
C THR A 18 38.80 -22.88 24.48
N LEU A 19 38.64 -22.73 25.81
CA LEU A 19 37.40 -22.21 26.41
C LEU A 19 36.98 -20.86 25.80
N THR A 20 37.97 -20.03 25.45
CA THR A 20 37.76 -18.74 24.79
C THR A 20 37.19 -18.86 23.37
N GLU A 21 37.60 -19.88 22.59
CA GLU A 21 37.04 -20.13 21.25
C GLU A 21 35.55 -20.47 21.31
N LEU A 22 35.16 -21.32 22.25
CA LEU A 22 33.76 -21.71 22.40
C LEU A 22 32.90 -20.54 22.89
N VAL A 23 33.42 -19.71 23.80
CA VAL A 23 32.70 -18.51 24.27
C VAL A 23 32.51 -17.50 23.14
N ILE A 24 33.55 -17.20 22.35
CA ILE A 24 33.43 -16.28 21.22
C ILE A 24 32.44 -16.84 20.18
N ALA A 25 32.50 -18.15 19.90
CA ALA A 25 31.56 -18.80 18.98
C ALA A 25 30.10 -18.67 19.45
N MET A 26 29.81 -18.88 20.74
CA MET A 26 28.45 -18.73 21.28
C MET A 26 27.97 -17.27 21.24
N VAL A 27 28.86 -16.30 21.48
CA VAL A 27 28.52 -14.87 21.37
C VAL A 27 28.19 -14.50 19.92
N VAL A 28 29.01 -14.94 18.95
CA VAL A 28 28.76 -14.67 17.53
C VAL A 28 27.46 -15.32 17.06
N LEU A 29 27.22 -16.59 17.44
CA LEU A 29 25.95 -17.28 17.11
C LEU A 29 24.74 -16.60 17.76
N GLY A 30 24.88 -16.05 18.97
CA GLY A 30 23.81 -15.30 19.64
C GLY A 30 23.43 -14.00 18.91
N VAL A 31 24.42 -13.25 18.41
CA VAL A 31 24.18 -12.02 17.63
C VAL A 31 23.57 -12.35 16.26
N LEU A 32 24.00 -13.43 15.61
CA LEU A 32 23.40 -13.85 14.33
C LEU A 32 21.96 -14.34 14.51
N ALA A 33 21.68 -15.11 15.57
CA ALA A 33 20.35 -15.63 15.85
C ALA A 33 19.33 -14.52 16.17
N SER A 34 19.74 -13.45 16.87
CA SER A 34 18.82 -12.36 17.22
C SER A 34 18.30 -11.59 16.00
N ILE A 35 19.11 -11.45 14.94
CA ILE A 35 18.72 -10.82 13.68
C ILE A 35 17.92 -11.80 12.81
N ALA A 36 18.30 -13.08 12.81
CA ALA A 36 17.72 -14.08 11.90
C ALA A 36 16.34 -14.62 12.34
N ILE A 37 16.11 -14.82 13.65
CA ILE A 37 14.87 -15.45 14.16
C ILE A 37 13.61 -14.66 13.78
N PRO A 38 13.54 -13.32 13.96
CA PRO A 38 12.33 -12.56 13.60
C PRO A 38 12.02 -12.65 12.10
N SER A 39 13.04 -12.58 11.24
CA SER A 39 12.89 -12.71 9.79
C SER A 39 12.43 -14.11 9.38
N PHE A 40 13.02 -15.15 9.97
CA PHE A 40 12.66 -16.54 9.71
C PHE A 40 11.21 -16.85 10.11
N LEU A 41 10.76 -16.36 11.26
CA LEU A 41 9.38 -16.51 11.71
C LEU A 41 8.39 -15.81 10.78
N GLY A 42 8.72 -14.60 10.30
CA GLY A 42 7.90 -13.90 9.30
C GLY A 42 7.78 -14.67 7.98
N SER A 43 8.90 -15.18 7.46
CA SER A 43 8.92 -15.99 6.22
C SER A 43 8.12 -17.29 6.33
N ARG A 44 8.19 -17.96 7.49
CA ARG A 44 7.38 -19.16 7.76
C ARG A 44 5.89 -18.84 7.80
N ASN A 45 5.48 -17.80 8.51
CA ASN A 45 4.07 -17.41 8.59
C ASN A 45 3.49 -17.04 7.22
N ASN A 46 4.25 -16.30 6.41
CA ASN A 46 3.86 -15.99 5.03
C ASN A 46 3.71 -17.26 4.16
N SER A 47 4.57 -18.26 4.36
CA SER A 47 4.47 -19.53 3.64
C SER A 47 3.21 -20.32 4.03
N TYR A 48 2.85 -20.32 5.32
CA TYR A 48 1.61 -20.93 5.80
C TYR A 48 0.37 -20.21 5.28
N ASP A 49 0.40 -18.88 5.21
CA ASP A 49 -0.69 -18.08 4.65
C ASP A 49 -0.88 -18.35 3.16
N LYS A 50 0.20 -18.46 2.39
CA LYS A 50 0.14 -18.82 0.96
C LYS A 50 -0.41 -20.21 0.71
N GLU A 51 -0.13 -21.18 1.59
CA GLU A 51 -0.72 -22.52 1.48
C GLU A 51 -2.25 -22.48 1.64
N ALA A 52 -2.75 -21.69 2.61
CA ALA A 52 -4.18 -21.51 2.80
C ALA A 52 -4.83 -20.79 1.61
N GLN A 53 -4.21 -19.72 1.10
CA GLN A 53 -4.67 -19.00 -0.10
C GLN A 53 -4.73 -19.92 -1.33
N SER A 54 -3.70 -20.74 -1.56
CA SER A 54 -3.67 -21.68 -2.68
C SER A 54 -4.78 -22.73 -2.57
N SER A 55 -5.05 -23.23 -1.37
CA SER A 55 -6.12 -24.23 -1.15
C SER A 55 -7.50 -23.62 -1.42
N ILE A 56 -7.72 -22.38 -0.98
CA ILE A 56 -8.95 -21.63 -1.29
C ILE A 56 -9.09 -21.42 -2.80
N GLU A 57 -8.02 -21.04 -3.51
CA GLU A 57 -8.07 -20.82 -4.96
C GLU A 57 -8.41 -22.08 -5.74
N ASN A 58 -7.88 -23.24 -5.36
CA ASN A 58 -8.22 -24.51 -5.98
C ASN A 58 -9.72 -24.81 -5.82
N VAL A 59 -10.27 -24.61 -4.62
CA VAL A 59 -11.70 -24.77 -4.37
C VAL A 59 -12.54 -23.72 -5.11
N MET A 60 -12.08 -22.48 -5.23
CA MET A 60 -12.78 -21.45 -6.01
C MET A 60 -12.81 -21.78 -7.52
N ARG A 61 -11.79 -22.45 -8.06
CA ARG A 61 -11.81 -22.97 -9.44
C ARG A 61 -12.81 -24.11 -9.56
N ALA A 62 -12.83 -25.04 -8.61
CA ALA A 62 -13.81 -26.12 -8.55
C ALA A 62 -15.25 -25.59 -8.50
N ALA A 63 -15.50 -24.55 -7.69
CA ALA A 63 -16.81 -23.90 -7.61
C ALA A 63 -17.23 -23.24 -8.93
N LYS A 64 -16.29 -22.60 -9.65
CA LYS A 64 -16.57 -22.04 -10.99
C LYS A 64 -16.89 -23.14 -12.01
N PHE A 65 -16.22 -24.28 -11.94
CA PHE A 65 -16.52 -25.43 -12.78
C PHE A 65 -17.90 -26.02 -12.47
N HIS A 66 -18.22 -26.18 -11.17
CA HIS A 66 -19.54 -26.59 -10.70
C HIS A 66 -20.65 -25.67 -11.22
N TYR A 67 -20.44 -24.36 -11.12
CA TYR A 67 -21.35 -23.34 -11.65
C TYR A 67 -21.60 -23.48 -13.16
N GLN A 68 -20.57 -23.79 -13.95
CA GLN A 68 -20.73 -24.01 -15.40
C GLN A 68 -21.60 -25.23 -15.72
N SER A 69 -21.61 -26.24 -14.85
CA SER A 69 -22.40 -27.46 -15.03
C SER A 69 -23.86 -27.33 -14.58
N GLN A 70 -24.15 -26.52 -13.56
CA GLN A 70 -25.48 -26.44 -12.93
C GLN A 70 -26.19 -25.11 -13.14
N GLY A 71 -25.47 -24.04 -13.50
CA GLY A 71 -26.00 -22.69 -13.64
C GLY A 71 -26.17 -21.94 -12.32
N ASP A 72 -25.82 -22.56 -11.19
CA ASP A 72 -25.72 -21.93 -9.87
C ASP A 72 -24.68 -22.63 -8.98
N PHE A 73 -24.46 -22.13 -7.76
CA PHE A 73 -23.54 -22.72 -6.77
C PHE A 73 -24.23 -23.69 -5.79
N SER A 74 -25.48 -24.10 -6.04
CA SER A 74 -26.21 -25.00 -5.15
C SER A 74 -25.64 -26.42 -5.19
N ASP A 75 -26.01 -27.31 -4.26
CA ASP A 75 -25.62 -28.72 -4.41
C ASP A 75 -26.37 -29.43 -5.54
N ALA A 76 -25.72 -30.41 -6.17
CA ALA A 76 -26.25 -31.10 -7.35
C ALA A 76 -27.54 -31.88 -7.11
N SER A 77 -27.81 -32.23 -5.86
CA SER A 77 -28.83 -33.22 -5.50
C SER A 77 -30.17 -32.60 -5.10
N SER A 78 -30.12 -31.46 -4.41
CA SER A 78 -31.27 -30.85 -3.75
C SER A 78 -31.37 -29.35 -4.00
N ALA A 79 -30.41 -28.79 -4.75
CA ALA A 79 -30.31 -27.36 -5.01
C ALA A 79 -30.32 -26.50 -3.73
N GLN A 80 -29.75 -26.99 -2.63
CA GLN A 80 -29.74 -26.28 -1.35
C GLN A 80 -28.67 -25.18 -1.34
N CYS A 81 -29.03 -23.99 -0.84
CA CYS A 81 -28.06 -22.97 -0.45
C CYS A 81 -27.78 -23.03 1.06
N GLY A 82 -26.64 -22.47 1.49
CA GLY A 82 -26.25 -22.39 2.90
C GLY A 82 -25.44 -23.61 3.34
N ASP A 83 -25.86 -24.25 4.43
CA ASP A 83 -25.14 -25.35 5.07
C ASP A 83 -25.48 -26.69 4.41
N SER A 84 -24.74 -27.04 3.34
CA SER A 84 -24.93 -28.27 2.57
C SER A 84 -23.67 -29.13 2.60
N THR A 85 -23.78 -30.35 3.15
CA THR A 85 -22.73 -31.36 3.08
C THR A 85 -22.61 -31.96 1.67
N ALA A 86 -23.68 -31.94 0.89
CA ALA A 86 -23.69 -32.41 -0.49
C ALA A 86 -22.86 -31.48 -1.39
N LEU A 87 -22.97 -30.15 -1.21
CA LEU A 87 -22.13 -29.19 -1.92
C LEU A 87 -20.64 -29.44 -1.69
N ALA A 88 -20.26 -29.67 -0.42
CA ALA A 88 -18.88 -29.98 -0.08
C ALA A 88 -18.39 -31.27 -0.78
N ALA A 89 -19.22 -32.32 -0.80
CA ALA A 89 -18.90 -33.57 -1.49
C ALA A 89 -18.82 -33.43 -3.02
N ASP A 90 -19.63 -32.56 -3.63
CA ASP A 90 -19.59 -32.31 -5.07
C ASP A 90 -18.31 -31.58 -5.47
N LEU A 91 -17.90 -30.56 -4.70
CA LEU A 91 -16.64 -29.86 -4.92
C LEU A 91 -15.43 -30.76 -4.65
N GLN A 92 -15.51 -31.66 -3.66
CA GLN A 92 -14.46 -32.64 -3.35
C GLN A 92 -14.17 -33.59 -4.52
N LYS A 93 -15.18 -33.93 -5.33
CA LYS A 93 -15.00 -34.78 -6.53
C LYS A 93 -14.21 -34.05 -7.62
N ILE A 94 -14.36 -32.73 -7.71
CA ILE A 94 -13.69 -31.88 -8.70
C ILE A 94 -12.25 -31.59 -8.27
N GLU A 95 -12.05 -31.26 -6.99
CA GLU A 95 -10.74 -30.96 -6.40
C GLU A 95 -10.40 -31.93 -5.26
N PRO A 96 -9.79 -33.09 -5.55
CA PRO A 96 -9.41 -34.07 -4.53
C PRO A 96 -8.14 -33.68 -3.76
N GLY A 97 -7.40 -32.65 -4.20
CA GLY A 97 -6.14 -32.22 -3.58
C GLY A 97 -6.32 -31.44 -2.26
N VAL A 98 -7.55 -31.05 -1.93
CA VAL A 98 -7.93 -30.26 -0.76
C VAL A 98 -9.15 -30.91 -0.12
N GLU A 99 -9.25 -30.93 1.21
CA GLU A 99 -10.44 -31.42 1.91
C GLU A 99 -11.49 -30.30 1.99
N VAL A 100 -12.68 -30.54 1.44
CA VAL A 100 -13.79 -29.58 1.42
C VAL A 100 -14.82 -29.98 2.45
N VAL A 101 -15.18 -29.05 3.32
CA VAL A 101 -16.15 -29.29 4.42
C VAL A 101 -17.34 -28.33 4.35
N ALA A 102 -18.46 -28.76 4.93
CA ALA A 102 -19.69 -27.97 4.98
C ALA A 102 -19.53 -26.66 5.78
N SER A 103 -20.48 -25.74 5.60
CA SER A 103 -20.33 -24.37 6.08
C SER A 103 -20.33 -24.24 7.61
N SER A 104 -20.96 -25.17 8.32
CA SER A 104 -20.96 -25.23 9.79
C SER A 104 -19.66 -25.76 10.40
N VAL A 105 -18.85 -26.47 9.61
CA VAL A 105 -17.59 -27.07 10.04
C VAL A 105 -16.47 -26.05 9.89
N SER A 106 -15.66 -25.89 10.93
CA SER A 106 -14.51 -24.98 10.87
C SER A 106 -13.33 -25.61 10.15
N SER A 107 -12.64 -24.80 9.35
CA SER A 107 -11.33 -25.14 8.84
C SER A 107 -10.35 -25.21 10.00
N THR A 108 -9.73 -26.38 10.20
CA THR A 108 -8.72 -26.57 11.24
C THR A 108 -7.29 -26.48 10.73
N ASN A 109 -7.09 -26.47 9.41
CA ASN A 109 -5.79 -26.45 8.71
C ASN A 109 -5.92 -25.82 7.31
N SER A 110 -4.80 -25.42 6.70
CA SER A 110 -4.71 -24.78 5.38
C SER A 110 -5.33 -25.61 4.25
N ARG A 111 -5.32 -26.95 4.40
CA ARG A 111 -5.88 -27.91 3.43
C ARG A 111 -7.34 -28.28 3.66
N ILE A 112 -7.96 -27.78 4.71
CA ILE A 112 -9.39 -27.99 4.98
C ILE A 112 -10.10 -26.69 4.65
N VAL A 113 -10.94 -26.68 3.63
CA VAL A 113 -11.65 -25.48 3.17
C VAL A 113 -13.13 -25.62 3.48
N SER A 114 -13.64 -24.73 4.33
CA SER A 114 -15.07 -24.62 4.60
C SER A 114 -15.73 -23.81 3.49
N VAL A 115 -16.84 -24.32 2.94
CA VAL A 115 -17.52 -23.71 1.79
C VAL A 115 -18.99 -23.41 2.07
N GLN A 116 -19.54 -22.39 1.42
CA GLN A 116 -20.96 -22.07 1.47
C GLN A 116 -21.43 -21.42 0.17
N ALA A 117 -22.52 -21.91 -0.38
CA ALA A 117 -23.28 -21.18 -1.38
C ALA A 117 -24.32 -20.28 -0.72
N VAL A 118 -24.53 -19.07 -1.25
CA VAL A 118 -25.49 -18.10 -0.70
C VAL A 118 -26.55 -17.71 -1.71
N GLN A 119 -27.75 -17.56 -1.19
CA GLN A 119 -28.85 -16.96 -1.94
C GLN A 119 -28.56 -15.51 -2.27
N THR A 120 -29.04 -15.10 -3.43
CA THR A 120 -28.95 -13.72 -3.89
C THR A 120 -30.29 -13.24 -4.40
N TRP A 121 -30.46 -11.93 -4.47
CA TRP A 121 -31.66 -11.24 -4.93
C TRP A 121 -31.35 -10.25 -6.04
N ASP A 122 -32.34 -9.93 -6.86
CA ASP A 122 -32.28 -8.81 -7.79
C ASP A 122 -32.57 -7.48 -7.06
N SER A 123 -32.45 -6.37 -7.78
CA SER A 123 -32.71 -5.03 -7.24
C SER A 123 -34.16 -4.74 -6.88
N THR A 124 -35.08 -5.63 -7.28
CA THR A 124 -36.52 -5.56 -6.98
C THR A 124 -36.89 -6.49 -5.81
N GLY A 125 -35.93 -7.25 -5.27
CA GLY A 125 -36.13 -8.22 -4.19
C GLY A 125 -36.58 -9.60 -4.65
N GLY A 126 -36.53 -9.89 -5.95
CA GLY A 126 -36.76 -11.24 -6.49
C GLY A 126 -35.61 -12.18 -6.14
N LEU A 127 -35.92 -13.42 -5.72
CA LEU A 127 -34.91 -14.44 -5.39
C LEU A 127 -34.27 -15.00 -6.67
N LEU A 128 -32.93 -15.02 -6.72
CA LEU A 128 -32.14 -15.43 -7.88
C LEU A 128 -31.38 -16.76 -7.70
N GLY A 129 -31.66 -17.48 -6.61
CA GLY A 129 -30.98 -18.74 -6.27
C GLY A 129 -29.57 -18.55 -5.70
N CYS A 130 -28.78 -19.63 -5.67
CA CYS A 130 -27.45 -19.61 -5.06
C CYS A 130 -26.39 -19.00 -6.00
N GLN A 131 -26.34 -17.67 -6.12
CA GLN A 131 -25.42 -16.98 -7.05
C GLN A 131 -24.19 -16.36 -6.37
N GLY A 132 -24.00 -16.66 -5.08
CA GLY A 132 -22.77 -16.32 -4.38
C GLY A 132 -22.14 -17.55 -3.74
N PHE A 133 -20.84 -17.49 -3.56
CA PHE A 133 -20.07 -18.58 -2.97
C PHE A 133 -18.95 -18.04 -2.09
N TYR A 134 -18.72 -18.71 -0.97
CA TYR A 134 -17.69 -18.41 0.02
C TYR A 134 -16.82 -19.64 0.25
N ALA A 135 -15.52 -19.43 0.34
CA ALA A 135 -14.53 -20.44 0.71
C ALA A 135 -13.59 -19.87 1.77
N VAL A 136 -13.33 -20.64 2.83
CA VAL A 136 -12.62 -20.18 4.03
C VAL A 136 -11.63 -21.24 4.49
N ALA A 137 -10.38 -20.84 4.79
CA ALA A 137 -9.34 -21.73 5.30
C ALA A 137 -8.52 -21.09 6.43
N PHE A 138 -8.15 -21.90 7.41
CA PHE A 138 -7.33 -21.50 8.55
C PHE A 138 -5.86 -21.78 8.26
N SER A 139 -5.03 -20.75 8.35
CA SER A 139 -3.58 -20.88 8.20
C SER A 139 -2.93 -21.36 9.49
N SER A 140 -1.85 -22.14 9.35
CA SER A 140 -0.99 -22.51 10.48
C SER A 140 -0.31 -21.30 11.14
N SER A 141 -0.35 -20.11 10.52
CA SER A 141 0.06 -18.84 11.12
C SER A 141 -0.88 -18.36 12.23
N GLY A 142 -2.10 -18.92 12.32
CA GLY A 142 -3.16 -18.47 13.24
C GLY A 142 -4.20 -17.53 12.60
N SER A 143 -4.05 -17.21 11.31
CA SER A 143 -4.97 -16.32 10.57
C SER A 143 -6.04 -17.12 9.81
N CYS A 144 -7.25 -16.59 9.72
CA CYS A 144 -8.32 -17.15 8.88
C CYS A 144 -8.44 -16.37 7.58
N TRP A 145 -8.41 -17.06 6.45
CA TRP A 145 -8.47 -16.47 5.11
C TRP A 145 -9.81 -16.80 4.46
N ALA A 146 -10.42 -15.84 3.77
CA ALA A 146 -11.69 -16.03 3.09
C ALA A 146 -11.63 -15.50 1.66
N ALA A 147 -12.20 -16.24 0.72
CA ALA A 147 -12.53 -15.77 -0.61
C ALA A 147 -14.05 -15.84 -0.81
N ARG A 148 -14.55 -14.92 -1.64
CA ARG A 148 -15.93 -14.92 -2.10
C ARG A 148 -16.02 -14.65 -3.59
N ILE A 149 -17.13 -15.06 -4.17
CA ILE A 149 -17.57 -14.65 -5.50
C ILE A 149 -19.07 -14.38 -5.47
N ILE A 150 -19.48 -13.25 -6.05
CA ILE A 150 -20.88 -12.89 -6.28
C ILE A 150 -20.99 -12.42 -7.73
N LEU A 151 -21.97 -12.91 -8.48
CA LEU A 151 -22.14 -12.51 -9.88
C LEU A 151 -22.69 -11.08 -10.00
N GLU A 152 -22.45 -10.45 -11.14
CA GLU A 152 -22.88 -9.07 -11.39
C GLU A 152 -24.39 -8.88 -11.26
N GLY A 153 -24.79 -7.81 -10.56
CA GLY A 153 -26.20 -7.45 -10.35
C GLY A 153 -26.94 -8.37 -9.37
N LYS A 154 -26.21 -9.18 -8.60
CA LYS A 154 -26.75 -10.05 -7.55
C LYS A 154 -26.46 -9.45 -6.17
N TYR A 155 -27.47 -9.44 -5.32
CA TYR A 155 -27.41 -8.80 -4.00
C TYR A 155 -27.65 -9.81 -2.88
N LEU A 156 -27.11 -9.59 -1.67
CA LEU A 156 -27.41 -10.40 -0.49
C LEU A 156 -28.61 -9.80 0.28
N ALA A 157 -29.25 -10.58 1.16
CA ALA A 157 -30.44 -10.14 1.89
C ALA A 157 -30.17 -8.90 2.76
N SER A 158 -31.07 -7.92 2.70
CA SER A 158 -30.97 -6.58 3.32
C SER A 158 -30.81 -6.55 4.84
N ALA A 159 -31.16 -7.63 5.56
CA ALA A 159 -31.01 -7.77 7.01
C ALA A 159 -29.77 -8.58 7.44
N SER A 160 -28.94 -9.04 6.50
CA SER A 160 -27.76 -9.86 6.81
C SER A 160 -26.58 -8.98 7.21
N ALA A 161 -25.94 -9.23 8.35
CA ALA A 161 -24.66 -8.60 8.73
C ALA A 161 -23.45 -9.14 7.92
N SER A 162 -23.74 -9.86 6.83
CA SER A 162 -22.80 -10.42 5.86
C SER A 162 -21.86 -9.34 5.31
N PRO A 163 -20.66 -9.68 4.84
CA PRO A 163 -19.74 -8.75 4.20
C PRO A 163 -20.26 -8.11 2.88
N VAL A 164 -21.55 -8.24 2.55
CA VAL A 164 -22.30 -7.32 1.69
C VAL A 164 -23.67 -7.07 2.31
N VAL A 165 -23.93 -5.82 2.72
CA VAL A 165 -25.29 -5.26 2.77
C VAL A 165 -25.40 -4.36 1.56
N VAL A 166 -26.39 -4.57 0.71
CA VAL A 166 -26.78 -3.58 -0.30
C VAL A 166 -28.28 -3.40 -0.27
N ASN A 167 -28.68 -2.13 -0.29
CA ASN A 167 -29.66 -1.63 -1.23
C ASN A 167 -29.37 -0.15 -1.51
N ALA A 168 -29.02 0.17 -2.76
CA ALA A 168 -29.30 1.47 -3.38
C ALA A 168 -29.26 1.29 -4.90
N GLN A 169 -30.37 0.85 -5.50
CA GLN A 169 -30.54 1.15 -6.91
C GLN A 169 -31.11 2.57 -7.01
N LEU A 170 -30.39 3.40 -7.77
CA LEU A 170 -30.78 4.73 -8.26
C LEU A 170 -32.31 4.94 -8.24
N ASN A 171 -32.80 5.65 -7.23
CA ASN A 171 -34.04 6.41 -7.38
C ASN A 171 -33.61 7.88 -7.32
N THR A 172 -33.69 8.56 -8.45
CA THR A 172 -33.27 9.96 -8.67
C THR A 172 -34.14 10.97 -7.92
N SER A 173 -34.60 10.68 -6.70
CA SER A 173 -35.54 11.53 -5.97
C SER A 173 -35.41 11.54 -4.45
N ASN A 174 -34.29 11.11 -3.86
CA ASN A 174 -34.10 11.29 -2.42
C ASN A 174 -32.66 11.65 -2.03
N SER A 175 -32.48 12.88 -1.54
CA SER A 175 -31.20 13.56 -1.33
C SER A 175 -30.52 13.25 0.02
N ALA A 176 -30.94 12.20 0.74
CA ALA A 176 -30.54 11.97 2.13
C ALA A 176 -29.92 10.59 2.41
N ILE A 177 -29.11 10.04 1.49
CA ILE A 177 -28.43 8.74 1.71
C ILE A 177 -26.97 8.81 1.26
N ALA A 178 -26.05 8.49 2.18
CA ALA A 178 -24.61 8.50 1.96
C ALA A 178 -24.17 7.36 1.03
N THR A 179 -23.42 7.72 -0.01
CA THR A 179 -22.84 6.86 -1.03
C THR A 179 -21.65 6.06 -0.47
N TRP A 180 -21.72 4.74 -0.53
CA TRP A 180 -20.55 3.86 -0.42
C TRP A 180 -20.10 3.49 -1.83
N SER A 181 -18.80 3.47 -2.09
CA SER A 181 -18.25 3.23 -3.43
C SER A 181 -18.61 1.82 -3.94
N ALA A 182 -19.09 1.75 -5.18
CA ALA A 182 -19.60 0.55 -5.85
C ALA A 182 -18.53 -0.50 -6.23
N LEU A 183 -17.35 -0.53 -5.58
CA LEU A 183 -16.17 -1.26 -6.06
C LEU A 183 -15.89 -2.62 -5.39
N ALA A 184 -16.82 -3.17 -4.62
CA ALA A 184 -16.63 -4.49 -3.98
C ALA A 184 -17.85 -5.42 -4.04
N VAL A 185 -18.89 -5.08 -4.82
CA VAL A 185 -20.19 -5.76 -4.74
C VAL A 185 -20.29 -6.97 -5.67
N ASN A 186 -19.58 -6.94 -6.81
CA ASN A 186 -19.63 -7.98 -7.83
C ASN A 186 -18.21 -8.49 -8.15
N GLY A 187 -18.09 -9.79 -8.38
CA GLY A 187 -16.83 -10.46 -8.72
C GLY A 187 -16.15 -11.15 -7.54
N ASN A 188 -14.89 -11.52 -7.75
CA ASN A 188 -14.06 -12.15 -6.74
C ASN A 188 -13.61 -11.13 -5.69
N ALA A 189 -13.72 -11.48 -4.41
CA ALA A 189 -13.14 -10.69 -3.32
C ALA A 189 -12.53 -11.59 -2.25
N PHE A 190 -11.55 -11.06 -1.53
CA PHE A 190 -10.69 -11.78 -0.61
C PHE A 190 -10.58 -11.01 0.71
N GLY A 191 -10.46 -11.70 1.84
CA GLY A 191 -10.35 -11.11 3.17
C GLY A 191 -9.52 -11.96 4.11
N VAL A 192 -9.05 -11.36 5.20
CA VAL A 192 -8.30 -12.06 6.25
C VAL A 192 -8.72 -11.60 7.63
N LEU A 193 -8.79 -12.55 8.56
CA LEU A 193 -9.03 -12.34 9.98
C LEU A 193 -7.76 -12.78 10.74
N LYS A 194 -7.02 -11.81 11.29
CA LYS A 194 -5.77 -12.06 12.02
C LYS A 194 -5.99 -11.94 13.54
N PRO A 195 -5.27 -12.71 14.37
CA PRO A 195 -5.33 -12.57 15.83
C PRO A 195 -4.72 -11.22 16.25
N GLN A 196 -5.45 -10.43 17.03
CA GLN A 196 -4.99 -9.16 17.60
C GLN A 196 -5.06 -9.20 19.13
N THR A 197 -4.15 -8.51 19.83
CA THR A 197 -4.07 -8.49 21.31
C THR A 197 -4.41 -7.15 21.95
N SER A 198 -4.84 -6.13 21.19
CA SER A 198 -5.14 -4.81 21.76
C SER A 198 -6.11 -4.01 20.90
N ALA A 199 -7.18 -3.54 21.55
CA ALA A 199 -8.43 -3.02 20.99
C ALA A 199 -8.36 -1.61 20.33
N ALA A 200 -7.28 -1.28 19.61
CA ALA A 200 -7.13 0.05 19.01
C ALA A 200 -7.90 0.24 17.69
N SER A 201 -8.42 -0.84 17.08
CA SER A 201 -8.97 -0.78 15.71
C SER A 201 -10.45 -1.10 15.58
N GLY A 202 -11.16 -1.44 16.66
CA GLY A 202 -12.55 -1.91 16.57
C GLY A 202 -12.73 -3.24 15.82
N ASP A 203 -11.64 -3.84 15.37
CA ASP A 203 -11.57 -5.13 14.69
C ASP A 203 -11.27 -6.25 15.70
N ASN A 204 -11.96 -7.38 15.52
CA ASN A 204 -11.81 -8.67 16.19
C ASN A 204 -10.79 -8.78 17.37
N THR A 205 -11.24 -8.43 18.58
CA THR A 205 -10.47 -8.48 19.85
C THR A 205 -10.13 -9.89 20.38
N ASN A 206 -10.16 -10.91 19.53
CA ASN A 206 -10.19 -12.30 19.96
C ASN A 206 -8.95 -13.08 19.54
N GLY A 207 -8.40 -13.83 20.52
CA GLY A 207 -7.21 -14.66 20.34
C GLY A 207 -7.40 -15.82 19.34
N VAL A 208 -6.28 -16.48 19.00
CA VAL A 208 -6.17 -17.50 17.95
C VAL A 208 -7.23 -18.62 18.03
N VAL A 209 -7.63 -19.02 19.25
CA VAL A 209 -8.64 -20.08 19.47
C VAL A 209 -10.02 -19.66 18.96
N ALA A 210 -10.40 -18.41 19.18
CA ALA A 210 -11.70 -17.90 18.74
C ALA A 210 -11.74 -17.71 17.21
N ILE A 211 -10.64 -17.24 16.62
CA ILE A 211 -10.50 -17.17 15.16
C ILE A 211 -10.59 -18.56 14.54
N LYS A 212 -9.91 -19.55 15.13
CA LYS A 212 -9.99 -20.94 14.67
C LYS A 212 -11.41 -21.50 14.72
N ASN A 213 -12.20 -21.19 15.75
CA ASN A 213 -13.59 -21.64 15.84
C ASN A 213 -14.53 -20.90 14.88
N ALA A 214 -14.19 -19.67 14.51
CA ALA A 214 -14.95 -18.82 13.60
C ALA A 214 -14.51 -18.94 12.13
N CYS A 215 -13.46 -19.72 11.84
CA CYS A 215 -12.92 -19.94 10.50
C CYS A 215 -13.74 -20.93 9.67
N LYS A 216 -15.03 -20.60 9.50
CA LYS A 216 -16.01 -21.40 8.77
C LYS A 216 -16.85 -20.52 7.86
N ALA A 217 -17.24 -21.04 6.70
CA ALA A 217 -17.96 -20.29 5.70
C ALA A 217 -19.29 -19.74 6.23
N LYS A 218 -20.01 -20.48 7.09
CA LYS A 218 -21.26 -19.99 7.70
C LYS A 218 -21.08 -18.69 8.46
N THR A 219 -20.01 -18.58 9.26
CA THR A 219 -19.72 -17.38 10.04
C THR A 219 -19.31 -16.21 9.15
N GLN A 220 -18.41 -16.46 8.17
CA GLN A 220 -17.92 -15.41 7.28
C GLN A 220 -18.97 -14.93 6.26
N SER A 221 -19.96 -15.77 5.96
CA SER A 221 -20.98 -15.50 4.95
C SER A 221 -22.26 -14.88 5.51
N THR A 222 -22.64 -15.18 6.76
CA THR A 222 -23.87 -14.65 7.38
C THR A 222 -23.64 -13.44 8.28
N GLY A 223 -22.42 -13.25 8.78
CA GLY A 223 -22.08 -12.19 9.74
C GLY A 223 -22.83 -12.30 11.08
N SER A 224 -23.29 -13.50 11.45
CA SER A 224 -24.21 -13.72 12.59
C SER A 224 -23.88 -12.88 13.84
N ALA A 225 -24.84 -12.01 14.19
CA ALA A 225 -24.73 -10.93 15.19
C ALA A 225 -24.46 -11.39 16.64
N THR A 226 -24.49 -12.69 16.93
CA THR A 226 -24.10 -13.24 18.24
C THR A 226 -22.59 -13.33 18.45
N THR A 227 -21.77 -13.15 17.40
CA THR A 227 -20.29 -13.21 17.49
C THR A 227 -19.63 -12.07 16.69
N SER A 228 -20.08 -10.84 16.92
CA SER A 228 -19.66 -9.62 16.19
C SER A 228 -18.15 -9.35 16.17
N SER A 229 -17.35 -10.07 16.94
CA SER A 229 -15.91 -9.89 17.04
C SER A 229 -15.08 -10.96 16.31
N ASN A 230 -15.65 -11.83 15.46
CA ASN A 230 -14.90 -12.91 14.78
C ASN A 230 -15.25 -13.12 13.29
N TYR A 231 -15.70 -12.08 12.59
CA TYR A 231 -16.00 -12.15 11.16
C TYR A 231 -15.26 -11.04 10.40
N ILE A 232 -15.02 -11.26 9.11
CA ILE A 232 -14.39 -10.27 8.23
C ILE A 232 -15.47 -9.26 7.81
N ALA A 233 -15.28 -7.99 8.15
CA ALA A 233 -16.21 -6.93 7.82
C ALA A 233 -16.28 -6.70 6.30
N PRO A 234 -17.40 -6.18 5.76
CA PRO A 234 -17.52 -5.80 4.35
C PRO A 234 -16.35 -4.94 3.83
N SER A 235 -15.86 -4.02 4.66
CA SER A 235 -14.75 -3.10 4.37
C SER A 235 -13.37 -3.75 4.32
N GLN A 236 -13.25 -5.00 4.79
CA GLN A 236 -12.00 -5.77 4.86
C GLN A 236 -11.90 -6.80 3.73
N PHE A 237 -12.81 -6.73 2.74
CA PHE A 237 -12.72 -7.49 1.51
C PHE A 237 -12.07 -6.65 0.40
N TYR A 238 -11.12 -7.27 -0.30
CA TYR A 238 -10.31 -6.65 -1.34
C TYR A 238 -10.36 -7.48 -2.63
N THR A 239 -9.89 -6.92 -3.74
CA THR A 239 -9.90 -7.57 -5.06
C THR A 239 -8.77 -8.57 -5.26
N SER A 240 -7.77 -8.62 -4.36
CA SER A 240 -6.66 -9.58 -4.42
C SER A 240 -6.14 -10.01 -3.04
N TRP A 241 -5.48 -11.18 -2.97
CA TRP A 241 -4.78 -11.64 -1.75
C TRP A 241 -3.65 -10.71 -1.31
N ARG A 242 -3.02 -9.97 -2.24
CA ARG A 242 -1.98 -8.99 -1.89
C ARG A 242 -2.56 -7.89 -1.00
N ASP A 243 -3.76 -7.43 -1.31
CA ASP A 243 -4.41 -6.32 -0.61
C ASP A 243 -4.96 -6.74 0.75
N THR A 244 -5.36 -8.01 0.90
CA THR A 244 -5.81 -8.57 2.19
C THR A 244 -4.70 -8.60 3.24
N THR A 245 -3.44 -8.81 2.84
CA THR A 245 -2.32 -8.93 3.77
C THR A 245 -2.01 -7.60 4.47
N ALA A 246 -2.36 -6.47 3.82
CA ALA A 246 -2.24 -5.11 4.33
C ALA A 246 -3.36 -4.71 5.31
N GLY A 247 -4.46 -5.47 5.37
CA GLY A 247 -5.66 -5.15 6.15
C GLY A 247 -5.59 -5.40 7.66
N GLY A 248 -4.43 -5.77 8.22
CA GLY A 248 -4.29 -6.06 9.66
C GLY A 248 -3.05 -5.49 10.35
N ILE A 249 -2.00 -5.16 9.60
CA ILE A 249 -0.85 -4.36 10.03
C ILE A 249 -0.34 -3.70 8.75
N ALA A 250 -0.44 -2.38 8.67
CA ALA A 250 0.27 -1.63 7.65
C ALA A 250 1.76 -1.73 7.95
N SER A 251 2.49 -2.60 7.26
CA SER A 251 3.94 -2.51 7.01
C SER A 251 4.36 -3.56 5.96
N SER A 252 4.79 -3.02 4.81
CA SER A 252 5.81 -3.50 3.85
C SER A 252 6.60 -4.78 4.22
N SER A 253 6.99 -5.69 3.33
CA SER A 253 7.09 -5.68 1.86
C SER A 253 7.57 -7.05 1.33
N SER A 254 7.70 -7.11 0.00
CA SER A 254 8.48 -8.04 -0.84
C SER A 254 7.69 -9.14 -1.58
N SER A 255 7.47 -8.88 -2.86
CA SER A 255 7.69 -9.90 -3.89
C SER A 255 7.95 -9.22 -5.23
N SER A 256 9.22 -9.28 -5.62
CA SER A 256 9.71 -9.13 -6.98
C SER A 256 9.00 -10.11 -7.93
N SER A 257 8.28 -9.60 -8.91
CA SER A 257 8.08 -10.25 -10.21
C SER A 257 7.61 -9.18 -11.19
N SER A 258 8.46 -8.91 -12.16
CA SER A 258 8.26 -8.02 -13.30
C SER A 258 7.02 -8.43 -14.11
N SER A 259 5.93 -7.69 -13.92
CA SER A 259 4.83 -7.55 -14.87
C SER A 259 4.11 -6.27 -14.46
N SER A 260 4.11 -5.27 -15.35
CA SER A 260 3.59 -3.90 -15.17
C SER A 260 2.30 -3.87 -14.34
N ALA A 261 2.44 -3.53 -13.05
CA ALA A 261 1.32 -3.25 -12.19
C ALA A 261 0.81 -1.85 -12.57
N THR A 262 -0.45 -1.76 -13.00
CA THR A 262 -1.11 -0.47 -13.19
C THR A 262 -1.58 0.02 -11.82
N TYR A 263 -1.09 1.18 -11.38
CA TYR A 263 -1.48 1.78 -10.09
C TYR A 263 -2.57 2.84 -10.31
N ALA A 264 -3.54 2.91 -9.40
CA ALA A 264 -4.54 3.97 -9.35
C ALA A 264 -4.22 4.99 -8.24
N ALA A 265 -4.76 6.20 -8.35
CA ALA A 265 -4.65 7.19 -7.29
C ALA A 265 -5.33 6.70 -5.99
N GLY A 266 -4.58 6.66 -4.89
CA GLY A 266 -4.98 6.10 -3.60
C GLY A 266 -4.31 4.75 -3.28
N ASP A 267 -3.71 4.08 -4.27
CA ASP A 267 -3.02 2.81 -4.05
C ASP A 267 -1.71 3.00 -3.28
N PRO A 268 -1.26 2.00 -2.51
CA PRO A 268 0.07 2.04 -1.92
C PRO A 268 1.14 1.92 -3.02
N GLY A 269 2.05 2.89 -3.08
CA GLY A 269 3.16 2.87 -4.02
C GLY A 269 4.30 1.96 -3.54
N PRO A 270 5.25 1.62 -4.45
CA PRO A 270 6.36 0.72 -4.15
C PRO A 270 7.34 1.29 -3.10
N GLY A 271 7.39 2.60 -2.89
CA GLY A 271 8.14 3.24 -1.81
C GLY A 271 7.43 3.20 -0.45
N GLY A 272 6.22 2.65 -0.38
CA GLY A 272 5.39 2.67 0.82
C GLY A 272 4.64 3.99 1.03
N GLY A 273 4.61 4.85 0.00
CA GLY A 273 3.76 6.03 -0.05
C GLY A 273 2.36 5.72 -0.57
N ILE A 274 1.57 6.77 -0.80
CA ILE A 274 0.27 6.70 -1.48
C ILE A 274 0.43 7.31 -2.87
N VAL A 275 0.02 6.59 -3.91
CA VAL A 275 -0.04 7.11 -5.27
C VAL A 275 -1.05 8.25 -5.33
N PHE A 276 -0.63 9.44 -5.70
CA PHE A 276 -1.51 10.62 -5.76
C PHE A 276 -1.70 11.14 -7.19
N TYR A 277 -0.84 10.74 -8.12
CA TYR A 277 -0.90 11.15 -9.52
C TYR A 277 -0.53 9.99 -10.45
N VAL A 278 -1.31 9.86 -11.53
CA VAL A 278 -1.13 8.88 -12.60
C VAL A 278 -1.11 9.64 -13.92
N ALA A 279 0.00 9.58 -14.64
CA ALA A 279 0.17 10.32 -15.89
C ALA A 279 -0.52 9.59 -17.06
N THR A 280 -1.06 10.36 -18.01
CA THR A 280 -1.65 9.80 -19.25
C THR A 280 -0.59 9.32 -20.24
N ALA A 281 0.64 9.85 -20.15
CA ALA A 281 1.83 9.43 -20.87
C ALA A 281 3.04 9.38 -19.92
N ASP A 282 4.12 8.71 -20.32
CA ASP A 282 5.35 8.69 -19.52
C ASP A 282 5.97 10.08 -19.48
N PHE A 283 6.47 10.47 -18.32
CA PHE A 283 7.20 11.72 -18.09
C PHE A 283 8.62 11.44 -17.61
N THR A 284 9.47 12.46 -17.71
CA THR A 284 10.87 12.37 -17.29
C THR A 284 11.05 12.92 -15.88
N SER A 285 11.66 12.11 -15.01
CA SER A 285 12.16 12.51 -13.70
C SER A 285 13.62 12.07 -13.55
N THR A 286 14.53 12.95 -13.97
CA THR A 286 15.97 12.67 -13.97
C THR A 286 16.48 12.46 -12.55
N GLY A 287 17.08 11.30 -12.30
CA GLY A 287 17.59 10.90 -10.99
C GLY A 287 16.64 10.03 -10.17
N SER A 288 15.38 9.87 -10.60
CA SER A 288 14.44 8.89 -10.03
C SER A 288 14.65 7.50 -10.64
N ASP A 289 14.18 6.44 -9.97
CA ASP A 289 14.35 5.06 -10.45
C ASP A 289 13.79 4.81 -11.86
N CYS A 290 12.74 5.53 -12.25
CA CYS A 290 12.09 5.41 -13.55
C CYS A 290 12.72 6.25 -14.66
N ALA A 291 13.62 7.17 -14.34
CA ALA A 291 14.27 8.09 -15.28
C ALA A 291 13.29 8.73 -16.30
N THR A 292 13.22 8.25 -17.53
CA THR A 292 12.35 8.78 -18.60
C THR A 292 11.01 8.05 -18.75
N ALA A 293 10.82 6.95 -18.04
CA ALA A 293 9.65 6.07 -18.11
C ALA A 293 8.77 6.20 -16.86
N CYS A 294 8.70 7.40 -16.27
CA CYS A 294 7.93 7.63 -15.05
C CYS A 294 6.45 7.78 -15.42
N ARG A 295 5.58 7.08 -14.69
CA ARG A 295 4.14 7.07 -14.92
C ARG A 295 3.34 7.50 -13.70
N TYR A 296 3.92 7.34 -12.51
CA TYR A 296 3.21 7.49 -11.24
C TYR A 296 4.02 8.39 -10.29
N LEU A 297 3.31 9.13 -9.44
CA LEU A 297 3.89 9.80 -8.28
C LEU A 297 3.24 9.27 -7.00
N GLU A 298 4.09 8.93 -6.02
CA GLU A 298 3.67 8.60 -4.66
C GLU A 298 4.14 9.65 -3.66
N VAL A 299 3.37 9.81 -2.59
CA VAL A 299 3.66 10.72 -1.49
C VAL A 299 3.82 9.93 -0.20
N THR A 300 4.77 10.34 0.64
CA THR A 300 4.92 9.79 2.00
C THR A 300 3.62 9.89 2.80
N THR A 301 3.35 8.92 3.68
CA THR A 301 2.17 8.92 4.55
C THR A 301 2.37 9.83 5.76
N THR A 302 3.59 9.91 6.28
CA THR A 302 3.99 10.78 7.39
C THR A 302 4.68 12.06 6.92
N GLU A 303 4.54 13.13 7.70
CA GLU A 303 5.34 14.34 7.50
C GLU A 303 6.80 14.06 7.86
N GLN A 304 7.74 14.54 7.05
CA GLN A 304 9.17 14.38 7.30
C GLN A 304 9.71 15.50 8.19
N SER A 305 9.04 16.66 8.17
CA SER A 305 9.27 17.77 9.09
C SER A 305 8.05 18.67 9.14
N THR A 306 7.81 19.27 10.29
CA THR A 306 6.75 20.26 10.54
C THR A 306 7.26 21.70 10.61
N SER A 307 8.57 21.90 10.47
CA SER A 307 9.19 23.22 10.53
C SER A 307 10.61 23.17 9.97
N SER A 308 10.76 23.48 8.69
CA SER A 308 12.07 23.60 8.06
C SER A 308 12.13 24.76 7.08
N PRO A 309 13.28 25.46 6.96
CA PRO A 309 13.47 26.47 5.94
C PRO A 309 13.70 25.83 4.57
N TRP A 310 13.42 26.57 3.51
CA TRP A 310 13.70 26.11 2.14
C TRP A 310 15.20 26.04 1.86
N ALA A 311 15.96 27.04 2.33
CA ALA A 311 17.41 27.11 2.28
C ALA A 311 18.00 27.73 3.56
N THR A 312 19.30 27.52 3.80
CA THR A 312 20.04 28.12 4.92
C THR A 312 20.82 29.35 4.48
N THR A 313 21.48 30.02 5.43
CA THR A 313 22.31 31.21 5.18
C THR A 313 23.66 30.90 4.51
N ALA A 314 23.89 29.66 4.07
CA ALA A 314 25.14 29.26 3.43
C ALA A 314 25.45 30.16 2.22
N ALA A 315 26.70 30.64 2.16
CA ALA A 315 27.16 31.58 1.15
C ALA A 315 27.66 30.87 -0.12
N VAL A 316 26.78 30.07 -0.74
CA VAL A 316 27.11 29.18 -1.89
C VAL A 316 26.15 29.31 -3.07
N CYS A 317 25.23 30.28 -2.99
CA CYS A 317 24.23 30.58 -4.01
C CYS A 317 24.62 31.80 -4.86
N TYR A 318 23.84 32.06 -5.89
CA TYR A 318 24.15 33.00 -6.95
C TYR A 318 23.35 34.28 -6.80
N ALA A 319 24.05 35.42 -6.73
CA ALA A 319 23.42 36.73 -6.83
C ALA A 319 22.67 36.91 -8.16
N ALA A 320 21.78 37.90 -8.21
CA ALA A 320 21.03 38.24 -9.42
C ALA A 320 21.99 38.46 -10.60
N GLY A 321 21.82 37.71 -11.68
CA GLY A 321 22.63 37.85 -12.90
C GLY A 321 24.08 37.37 -12.77
N SER A 322 24.44 36.66 -11.70
CA SER A 322 25.81 36.20 -11.42
C SER A 322 25.97 34.70 -11.61
N ASP A 323 27.17 34.29 -12.04
CA ASP A 323 27.63 32.89 -12.02
C ASP A 323 28.60 32.60 -10.86
N SER A 324 28.81 33.57 -9.96
CA SER A 324 29.62 33.40 -8.75
C SER A 324 28.76 32.92 -7.58
N GLY A 325 29.01 31.69 -7.13
CA GLY A 325 28.28 31.02 -6.04
C GLY A 325 28.83 31.38 -4.66
N THR A 326 28.81 32.65 -4.27
CA THR A 326 29.32 33.14 -2.98
C THR A 326 28.27 33.86 -2.13
N SER A 327 27.01 33.79 -2.54
CA SER A 327 25.92 34.59 -1.96
C SER A 327 25.06 33.75 -1.02
N ASN A 328 24.44 34.41 -0.04
CA ASN A 328 23.54 33.78 0.94
C ASN A 328 22.34 33.12 0.24
N CYS A 329 22.18 31.81 0.42
CA CYS A 329 21.12 31.01 -0.22
C CYS A 329 19.68 31.32 0.20
N GLN A 330 19.44 32.00 1.32
CA GLN A 330 18.10 32.48 1.68
C GLN A 330 17.67 33.71 0.89
N LEU A 331 18.62 34.51 0.41
CA LEU A 331 18.37 35.79 -0.27
C LEU A 331 18.72 35.75 -1.76
N ASN A 332 19.29 34.64 -2.23
CA ASN A 332 19.87 34.52 -3.56
C ASN A 332 19.51 33.19 -4.23
N SER A 333 19.72 33.12 -5.55
CA SER A 333 19.21 32.03 -6.36
C SER A 333 20.08 30.77 -6.26
N ILE A 334 19.44 29.59 -6.30
CA ILE A 334 20.18 28.33 -6.48
C ILE A 334 20.73 28.15 -7.89
N TYR A 335 20.24 28.94 -8.85
CA TYR A 335 20.58 28.83 -10.27
C TYR A 335 21.68 29.83 -10.65
N PRO A 336 22.71 29.39 -11.42
CA PRO A 336 23.64 30.31 -12.07
C PRO A 336 22.93 31.11 -13.17
N ASN A 337 23.55 32.19 -13.63
CA ASN A 337 23.02 33.01 -14.71
C ASN A 337 23.33 32.46 -16.12
N SER A 338 24.15 31.42 -16.23
CA SER A 338 24.59 30.80 -17.49
C SER A 338 23.42 30.40 -18.42
N ALA A 339 22.30 29.93 -17.87
CA ALA A 339 21.07 29.61 -18.62
C ALA A 339 19.95 30.65 -18.42
N GLY A 340 20.25 31.75 -17.71
CA GLY A 340 19.26 32.69 -17.20
C GLY A 340 18.53 32.14 -15.97
N GLN A 341 18.60 32.89 -14.86
CA GLN A 341 17.94 32.49 -13.61
C GLN A 341 16.42 32.41 -13.75
N ALA A 342 15.80 33.31 -14.52
CA ALA A 342 14.37 33.29 -14.76
C ALA A 342 13.92 32.06 -15.56
N ALA A 343 14.63 31.73 -16.65
CA ALA A 343 14.35 30.55 -17.45
C ALA A 343 14.53 29.25 -16.66
N SER A 344 15.58 29.20 -15.82
CA SER A 344 15.83 28.05 -14.93
C SER A 344 14.69 27.84 -13.93
N ARG A 345 14.13 28.91 -13.36
CA ARG A 345 12.95 28.82 -12.48
C ARG A 345 11.71 28.32 -13.22
N THR A 346 11.43 28.84 -14.41
CA THR A 346 10.27 28.39 -15.20
C THR A 346 10.39 26.91 -15.58
N ALA A 347 11.57 26.46 -16.00
CA ALA A 347 11.80 25.04 -16.31
C ALA A 347 11.65 24.13 -15.09
N ALA A 348 11.86 24.65 -13.87
CA ALA A 348 11.79 23.88 -12.64
C ALA A 348 10.37 23.65 -12.11
N GLU A 349 9.34 24.17 -12.77
CA GLU A 349 7.95 24.08 -12.32
C GLU A 349 7.26 22.77 -12.71
N GLU A 350 7.68 22.15 -13.81
CA GLU A 350 6.97 21.04 -14.47
C GLU A 350 6.90 19.75 -13.63
N ILE A 351 5.98 18.86 -14.01
CA ILE A 351 5.88 17.51 -13.43
C ILE A 351 7.16 16.72 -13.76
N GLY A 352 7.71 16.01 -12.76
CA GLY A 352 8.96 15.26 -12.89
C GLY A 352 10.22 16.05 -12.55
N MET A 353 10.14 17.38 -12.46
CA MET A 353 11.28 18.24 -12.12
C MET A 353 11.66 18.21 -10.64
N GLY A 354 10.82 17.70 -9.74
CA GLY A 354 11.06 17.72 -8.31
C GLY A 354 12.38 17.06 -7.88
N MET A 355 12.73 15.93 -8.49
CA MET A 355 14.00 15.23 -8.21
C MET A 355 15.21 16.02 -8.71
N ALA A 356 15.16 16.55 -9.93
CA ALA A 356 16.22 17.39 -10.48
C ALA A 356 16.45 18.65 -9.64
N ASN A 357 15.36 19.32 -9.25
CA ASN A 357 15.42 20.51 -8.39
C ASN A 357 16.02 20.18 -7.01
N THR A 358 15.56 19.09 -6.39
CA THR A 358 16.06 18.64 -5.08
C THR A 358 17.56 18.34 -5.15
N ASN A 359 18.02 17.65 -6.20
CA ASN A 359 19.44 17.37 -6.42
C ASN A 359 20.26 18.64 -6.65
N GLN A 360 19.71 19.66 -7.33
CA GLN A 360 20.38 20.95 -7.47
C GLN A 360 20.52 21.69 -6.14
N ILE A 361 19.46 21.72 -5.33
CA ILE A 361 19.50 22.32 -3.99
C ILE A 361 20.51 21.58 -3.11
N TYR A 362 20.51 20.25 -3.14
CA TYR A 362 21.46 19.41 -2.42
C TYR A 362 22.92 19.68 -2.85
N ALA A 363 23.17 19.76 -4.16
CA ALA A 363 24.49 20.05 -4.68
C ALA A 363 25.01 21.43 -4.22
N ARG A 364 24.13 22.43 -4.11
CA ARG A 364 24.51 23.75 -3.59
C ARG A 364 24.72 23.74 -2.09
N LEU A 365 23.71 23.36 -1.32
CA LEU A 365 23.74 23.51 0.14
C LEU A 365 24.64 22.46 0.81
N THR A 366 24.53 21.19 0.45
CA THR A 366 25.29 20.12 1.10
C THR A 366 26.64 19.89 0.43
N THR A 367 26.69 19.67 -0.89
CA THR A 367 27.97 19.35 -1.54
C THR A 367 28.92 20.54 -1.57
N ALA A 368 28.46 21.73 -1.96
CA ALA A 368 29.31 22.93 -1.99
C ALA A 368 29.36 23.66 -0.63
N GLY A 369 28.23 23.72 0.08
CA GLY A 369 28.11 24.49 1.34
C GLY A 369 28.34 23.71 2.62
N GLY A 370 28.45 22.38 2.59
CA GLY A 370 28.62 21.55 3.78
C GLY A 370 27.44 21.56 4.76
N VAL A 371 26.26 22.02 4.33
CA VAL A 371 25.05 22.11 5.16
C VAL A 371 24.50 20.69 5.39
N ALA A 372 24.20 20.35 6.64
CA ALA A 372 23.57 19.08 6.98
C ALA A 372 22.17 18.95 6.34
N THR A 373 21.87 17.77 5.81
CA THR A 373 20.60 17.48 5.10
C THR A 373 19.36 17.70 5.95
N GLY A 374 19.46 17.52 7.27
CA GLY A 374 18.36 17.80 8.20
C GLY A 374 18.03 19.28 8.43
N SER A 375 18.81 20.21 7.88
CA SER A 375 18.68 21.65 8.17
C SER A 375 17.86 22.45 7.15
N TYR A 376 17.40 21.82 6.06
CA TYR A 376 16.63 22.48 5.01
C TYR A 376 15.70 21.48 4.29
N ALA A 377 14.62 21.99 3.70
CA ALA A 377 13.50 21.18 3.20
C ALA A 377 13.90 20.11 2.17
N ALA A 378 14.68 20.49 1.16
CA ALA A 378 15.08 19.55 0.10
C ALA A 378 16.03 18.46 0.62
N GLY A 379 16.89 18.79 1.59
CA GLY A 379 17.82 17.85 2.21
C GLY A 379 17.11 16.80 3.05
N ILE A 380 16.05 17.19 3.76
CA ILE A 380 15.23 16.27 4.55
C ILE A 380 14.54 15.27 3.63
N ALA A 381 13.96 15.74 2.52
CA ALA A 381 13.32 14.86 1.54
C ALA A 381 14.34 13.93 0.86
N TRP A 382 15.52 14.45 0.49
CA TRP A 382 16.60 13.70 -0.15
C TRP A 382 17.19 12.61 0.74
N ALA A 383 17.32 12.86 2.04
CA ALA A 383 17.84 11.90 3.01
C ALA A 383 16.81 10.83 3.40
N TYR A 384 15.54 11.03 3.05
CA TYR A 384 14.47 10.08 3.39
C TYR A 384 14.61 8.80 2.57
N SER A 385 14.46 7.67 3.25
CA SER A 385 14.41 6.36 2.61
C SER A 385 13.34 5.52 3.27
N ASN A 386 12.64 4.74 2.45
CA ASN A 386 11.62 3.82 2.93
C ASN A 386 11.50 2.64 1.97
N ASN A 387 11.25 1.46 2.52
CA ASN A 387 11.06 0.23 1.75
C ASN A 387 12.18 -0.05 0.71
N GLY A 388 13.43 0.28 1.04
CA GLY A 388 14.58 0.11 0.14
C GLY A 388 14.64 1.12 -1.01
N LYS A 389 13.78 2.14 -1.02
CA LYS A 389 13.79 3.26 -1.97
C LYS A 389 14.42 4.50 -1.36
N THR A 390 15.28 5.16 -2.11
CA THR A 390 16.09 6.32 -1.69
C THR A 390 15.93 7.53 -2.61
N ASP A 391 15.18 7.38 -3.70
CA ASP A 391 14.87 8.40 -4.71
C ASP A 391 13.68 9.27 -4.30
N TRP A 392 13.65 9.67 -3.02
CA TRP A 392 12.65 10.59 -2.49
C TRP A 392 13.11 12.03 -2.62
N TYR A 393 12.17 12.91 -2.94
CA TYR A 393 12.48 14.30 -3.24
C TYR A 393 11.37 15.26 -2.82
N LEU A 394 11.70 16.56 -2.82
CA LEU A 394 10.74 17.61 -2.55
C LEU A 394 9.98 17.92 -3.86
N PRO A 395 8.64 17.87 -3.87
CA PRO A 395 7.83 17.98 -5.09
C PRO A 395 8.05 19.32 -5.80
N SER A 396 8.01 19.35 -7.12
CA SER A 396 7.94 20.60 -7.90
C SER A 396 6.61 21.33 -7.66
N ARG A 397 6.50 22.57 -8.15
CA ARG A 397 5.27 23.36 -8.09
C ARG A 397 4.07 22.58 -8.66
N SER A 398 4.19 22.04 -9.87
CA SER A 398 3.09 21.27 -10.49
C SER A 398 2.78 19.98 -9.75
N GLU A 399 3.79 19.26 -9.24
CA GLU A 399 3.57 18.04 -8.44
C GLU A 399 2.83 18.35 -7.12
N ASN A 400 3.13 19.47 -6.47
CA ASN A 400 2.41 19.92 -5.28
C ASN A 400 0.95 20.30 -5.59
N ILE A 401 0.69 20.91 -6.75
CA ILE A 401 -0.68 21.19 -7.21
C ILE A 401 -1.45 19.89 -7.41
N GLN A 402 -0.82 18.85 -7.97
CA GLN A 402 -1.43 17.52 -8.10
C GLN A 402 -1.74 16.89 -6.74
N LEU A 403 -0.80 16.98 -5.81
CA LEU A 403 -1.01 16.51 -4.44
C LEU A 403 -2.21 17.21 -3.79
N CYS A 404 -2.34 18.52 -3.97
CA CYS A 404 -3.46 19.29 -3.46
C CYS A 404 -4.80 18.84 -4.04
N LYS A 405 -4.89 18.64 -5.36
CA LYS A 405 -6.10 18.12 -6.03
C LYS A 405 -6.49 16.74 -5.50
N PHE A 406 -5.49 15.86 -5.36
CA PHE A 406 -5.70 14.53 -4.78
C PHE A 406 -6.33 14.61 -3.38
N VAL A 407 -5.78 15.43 -2.48
CA VAL A 407 -6.30 15.59 -1.10
C VAL A 407 -7.75 16.07 -1.09
N ARG A 408 -8.11 16.93 -2.04
CA ARG A 408 -9.43 17.56 -2.16
C ARG A 408 -10.42 16.76 -3.01
N GLY A 409 -10.01 15.61 -3.54
CA GLY A 409 -10.84 14.79 -4.41
C GLY A 409 -11.26 15.50 -5.70
N LEU A 410 -10.42 16.41 -6.20
CA LEU A 410 -10.63 17.08 -7.49
C LEU A 410 -10.03 16.23 -8.62
N ASP A 411 -10.73 16.15 -9.73
CA ASP A 411 -10.20 15.54 -10.94
C ASP A 411 -9.06 16.37 -11.53
N TRP A 412 -8.10 15.68 -12.15
CA TRP A 412 -7.08 16.37 -12.93
C TRP A 412 -7.64 16.75 -14.30
N VAL A 413 -7.79 18.06 -14.52
CA VAL A 413 -8.19 18.64 -15.82
C VAL A 413 -6.96 19.21 -16.54
N SER A 414 -6.17 20.02 -15.84
CA SER A 414 -4.87 20.53 -16.30
C SER A 414 -4.10 21.17 -15.14
N ASP A 415 -2.83 21.53 -15.36
CA ASP A 415 -2.00 22.25 -14.40
C ASP A 415 -2.46 23.71 -14.20
N ALA A 416 -3.25 24.25 -15.15
CA ALA A 416 -3.85 25.58 -15.04
C ALA A 416 -5.04 25.64 -14.07
N THR A 417 -5.64 24.50 -13.70
CA THR A 417 -6.76 24.47 -12.75
C THR A 417 -6.23 24.61 -11.31
N PRO A 418 -6.54 25.70 -10.58
CA PRO A 418 -6.07 25.87 -9.21
C PRO A 418 -6.76 24.88 -8.26
N CYS A 419 -6.08 24.50 -7.16
CA CYS A 419 -6.66 23.63 -6.14
C CYS A 419 -7.41 24.39 -5.02
N ASN A 420 -8.05 25.52 -5.35
CA ASN A 420 -8.69 26.45 -4.42
C ASN A 420 -10.19 26.19 -4.18
N SER A 421 -10.72 25.06 -4.67
CA SER A 421 -12.12 24.66 -4.55
C SER A 421 -12.25 23.21 -4.04
N GLY A 422 -13.44 22.79 -3.61
CA GLY A 422 -13.67 21.44 -3.05
C GLY A 422 -13.37 21.31 -1.55
N SER A 423 -13.98 20.34 -0.87
CA SER A 423 -13.68 20.03 0.54
C SER A 423 -12.44 19.16 0.66
N LEU A 424 -11.79 19.15 1.82
CA LEU A 424 -10.73 18.20 2.12
C LEU A 424 -11.35 16.81 2.34
N ILE A 425 -11.24 15.91 1.35
CA ILE A 425 -11.91 14.59 1.37
C ILE A 425 -10.95 13.48 1.81
N ARG A 426 -9.64 13.66 1.61
CA ARG A 426 -8.61 12.65 1.92
C ARG A 426 -7.65 13.13 3.01
N THR A 427 -8.19 13.55 4.16
CA THR A 427 -7.39 14.03 5.32
C THR A 427 -7.20 12.99 6.43
N THR A 428 -7.97 11.91 6.41
CA THR A 428 -7.91 10.85 7.44
C THR A 428 -7.77 9.44 6.84
N ALA A 429 -7.85 9.30 5.51
CA ALA A 429 -7.61 8.03 4.85
C ALA A 429 -6.15 7.61 5.04
N ARG A 430 -5.91 6.49 5.73
CA ARG A 430 -4.56 5.88 5.92
C ARG A 430 -3.53 6.78 6.65
N GLY A 431 -3.97 7.68 7.54
CA GLY A 431 -3.06 8.54 8.32
C GLY A 431 -2.39 9.66 7.53
N PHE A 432 -2.87 9.94 6.31
CA PHE A 432 -2.37 11.00 5.45
C PHE A 432 -3.07 12.32 5.77
N PHE A 433 -2.38 13.24 6.46
CA PHE A 433 -2.90 14.54 6.87
C PHE A 433 -1.99 15.69 6.42
N LEU A 434 -2.58 16.76 5.89
CA LEU A 434 -1.88 17.98 5.52
C LEU A 434 -2.30 19.17 6.41
N SER A 435 -1.57 19.40 7.51
CA SER A 435 -1.93 20.37 8.57
C SER A 435 -1.51 21.82 8.34
N GLY A 436 -0.69 22.09 7.32
CA GLY A 436 0.05 23.35 7.23
C GLY A 436 0.51 23.70 5.82
N ASN A 437 1.48 24.60 5.72
CA ASN A 437 2.04 24.98 4.44
C ASN A 437 3.15 23.98 4.07
N TYR A 438 3.21 23.53 2.83
CA TYR A 438 4.26 22.59 2.37
C TYR A 438 5.14 23.26 1.33
N TYR A 439 6.46 23.11 1.48
CA TYR A 439 7.39 23.62 0.47
C TYR A 439 7.30 22.81 -0.83
N SER A 440 7.52 23.48 -1.96
CA SER A 440 7.95 22.83 -3.20
C SER A 440 9.47 23.02 -3.38
N SER A 441 10.07 22.22 -4.26
CA SER A 441 11.46 22.38 -4.69
C SER A 441 11.66 23.51 -5.70
N THR A 442 10.58 24.15 -6.17
CA THR A 442 10.64 25.20 -7.18
C THR A 442 10.89 26.56 -6.53
N GLU A 443 11.98 27.21 -6.93
CA GLU A 443 12.28 28.60 -6.58
C GLU A 443 11.30 29.55 -7.31
N GLY A 444 10.56 30.37 -6.56
CA GLY A 444 9.61 31.34 -7.12
C GLY A 444 10.24 32.70 -7.42
N GLY A 445 11.34 33.03 -6.75
CA GLY A 445 12.09 34.25 -6.94
C GLY A 445 13.47 34.15 -6.30
N ILE A 446 14.24 35.23 -6.36
CA ILE A 446 15.63 35.20 -5.88
C ILE A 446 15.74 34.81 -4.40
N ASP A 447 14.80 35.25 -3.58
CA ASP A 447 14.72 35.06 -2.13
C ASP A 447 13.49 34.23 -1.69
N SER A 448 12.76 33.66 -2.65
CA SER A 448 11.44 33.07 -2.41
C SER A 448 11.24 31.73 -3.14
N ALA A 449 10.39 30.88 -2.57
CA ALA A 449 10.07 29.55 -3.05
C ALA A 449 8.57 29.29 -3.00
N TYR A 450 8.09 28.50 -3.96
CA TYR A 450 6.68 28.13 -3.99
C TYR A 450 6.32 27.22 -2.81
N ASN A 451 5.12 27.44 -2.28
CA ASN A 451 4.55 26.63 -1.21
C ASN A 451 3.07 26.33 -1.47
N LEU A 452 2.59 25.24 -0.91
CA LEU A 452 1.20 24.80 -0.97
C LEU A 452 0.47 25.18 0.31
N TYR A 453 -0.68 25.86 0.20
CA TYR A 453 -1.55 26.20 1.33
C TYR A 453 -2.67 25.16 1.48
N THR A 454 -2.63 24.35 2.54
CA THR A 454 -3.67 23.33 2.78
C THR A 454 -4.78 23.75 3.75
N PRO A 455 -4.56 24.56 4.81
CA PRO A 455 -5.62 24.88 5.78
C PRO A 455 -6.58 26.01 5.37
N SER A 456 -6.17 26.92 4.47
CA SER A 456 -6.85 28.23 4.26
C SER A 456 -7.65 28.35 2.96
N GLY A 457 -8.15 27.24 2.42
CA GLY A 457 -9.00 27.24 1.21
C GLY A 457 -8.39 26.55 -0.02
N GLY A 458 -7.13 26.10 0.06
CA GLY A 458 -6.42 25.48 -1.05
C GLY A 458 -5.81 26.50 -2.00
N GLY A 459 -4.59 26.24 -2.49
CA GLY A 459 -3.90 27.13 -3.43
C GLY A 459 -2.39 27.06 -3.30
N GLU A 460 -1.71 27.84 -4.13
CA GLU A 460 -0.26 28.03 -4.09
C GLU A 460 0.09 29.42 -3.54
N GLY A 461 1.29 29.55 -3.01
CA GLY A 461 1.89 30.81 -2.65
C GLY A 461 3.35 30.88 -3.03
N ASN A 462 3.92 32.04 -2.78
CA ASN A 462 5.35 32.25 -2.81
C ASN A 462 5.77 32.84 -1.46
N GLY A 463 6.64 32.13 -0.74
CA GLY A 463 7.11 32.53 0.58
C GLY A 463 8.61 32.72 0.61
N TYR A 464 9.12 33.50 1.55
CA TYR A 464 10.58 33.65 1.74
C TYR A 464 11.23 32.30 2.03
N LYS A 465 12.43 32.08 1.50
CA LYS A 465 13.21 30.85 1.71
C LYS A 465 13.60 30.62 3.17
N SER A 466 13.59 31.68 3.98
CA SER A 466 13.86 31.66 5.43
C SER A 466 12.66 31.27 6.29
N ASN A 467 11.44 31.29 5.74
CA ASN A 467 10.25 30.90 6.49
C ASN A 467 10.30 29.39 6.80
N ASN A 468 9.60 28.96 7.84
CA ASN A 468 9.49 27.55 8.17
C ASN A 468 8.16 26.99 7.68
N HIS A 469 8.22 25.94 6.87
CA HIS A 469 7.05 25.19 6.40
C HIS A 469 7.30 23.69 6.56
N ASN A 470 6.24 22.91 6.34
CA ASN A 470 6.27 21.47 6.47
C ASN A 470 6.92 20.84 5.23
N VAL A 471 7.50 19.65 5.43
CA VAL A 471 8.17 18.88 4.39
C VAL A 471 7.43 17.56 4.22
N ARG A 472 7.00 17.29 2.99
CA ARG A 472 6.45 16.02 2.59
C ARG A 472 7.16 15.56 1.33
N ALA A 473 7.83 14.41 1.43
CA ALA A 473 8.58 13.86 0.31
C ALA A 473 7.65 13.11 -0.63
N VAL A 474 7.96 13.20 -1.93
CA VAL A 474 7.32 12.46 -3.02
C VAL A 474 8.37 11.66 -3.78
N ARG A 475 7.91 10.71 -4.60
CA ARG A 475 8.77 9.87 -5.42
C ARG A 475 8.08 9.53 -6.75
N ALA A 476 8.82 9.55 -7.84
CA ALA A 476 8.37 9.12 -9.16
C ALA A 476 8.73 7.65 -9.41
N PHE A 477 7.85 6.92 -10.08
CA PHE A 477 8.11 5.55 -10.52
C PHE A 477 7.31 5.19 -11.78
N GLY A 478 7.68 4.08 -12.41
CA GLY A 478 7.15 3.60 -13.70
C GLY A 478 6.86 2.11 -13.69
#